data_AF-A0A0Z8FR41-F1
#
_entry.id   AF-A0A0Z8FR41-F1
#
_cell.length_a   1.000
_cell.length_b   1.000
_cell.length_c   1.000
_cell.angle_alpha   90.00
_cell.angle_beta   90.00
_cell.angle_gamma   90.00
#
_symmetry.space_group_name_H-M   'P 1'
#
loop_
_entity.id
_entity.type
_entity.pdbx_description
1 polymer ?
#
loop_
_entity_poly.entity_id
_entity_poly.type
_entity_poly.pdbx_seq_one_letter_code
_entity_poly.pdbx_strand_id
1 'polypeptide(L)'
;MIGLSNEVPQADEAFALDWYKDNGYTDIGNAVCDIKYGYIKNGVLSDEDMSQAIDYLVAQLIPFVNNCDIILPIPSFNPKHKHNPSGELKIMYMIAECLGSSSGKIVDFSVLEKISPNQAKDSQLSASDYVSKVLPNHINKVLLIDDLFGEGNTANYTISALKRVNPNIWVRFVSLTKNQYGGISKQYDCRISKYDSYYINDNGNEAVNLYFYKNDKAEHVKIWADHSQFQDVKQALDSKDFNRIFEFSIYKNQNKYWQIVND
;
A
#
# COMPACT_ATOMS: atom_id res chain seq x y z
N MET A 1 -11.30 -5.12 13.34
CA MET A 1 -10.39 -6.06 12.66
C MET A 1 -11.02 -6.59 11.39
N ILE A 2 -10.27 -6.54 10.28
CA ILE A 2 -10.72 -6.85 8.93
C ILE A 2 -9.89 -8.05 8.43
N GLY A 3 -10.56 -9.13 8.03
CA GLY A 3 -9.89 -10.33 7.50
C GLY A 3 -9.33 -10.07 6.10
N LEU A 4 -8.08 -10.49 5.86
CA LEU A 4 -7.35 -10.29 4.60
C LEU A 4 -6.95 -11.61 3.92
N SER A 5 -7.42 -12.75 4.39
CA SER A 5 -7.00 -14.08 3.90
C SER A 5 -7.16 -14.25 2.38
N ASN A 6 -8.23 -13.69 1.79
CA ASN A 6 -8.44 -13.74 0.33
C ASN A 6 -7.52 -12.79 -0.45
N GLU A 7 -7.03 -11.72 0.19
CA GLU A 7 -6.18 -10.70 -0.44
C GLU A 7 -4.69 -10.97 -0.22
N VAL A 8 -4.34 -11.77 0.80
CA VAL A 8 -2.98 -12.21 1.13
C VAL A 8 -2.94 -13.74 1.30
N PRO A 9 -3.23 -14.50 0.23
CA PRO A 9 -3.38 -15.96 0.30
C PRO A 9 -2.08 -16.71 0.67
N GLN A 10 -0.94 -16.02 0.67
CA GLN A 10 0.35 -16.62 1.01
C GLN A 10 0.66 -16.59 2.52
N ALA A 11 -0.03 -15.73 3.27
CA ALA A 11 0.05 -15.72 4.73
C ALA A 11 -0.80 -16.84 5.31
N ASP A 12 -0.39 -17.37 6.45
CA ASP A 12 -1.19 -18.33 7.21
C ASP A 12 -2.29 -17.62 8.00
N GLU A 13 -2.04 -16.38 8.41
CA GLU A 13 -3.00 -15.46 9.01
C GLU A 13 -2.80 -14.06 8.44
N ALA A 14 -3.88 -13.36 8.08
CA ALA A 14 -3.79 -12.01 7.52
C ALA A 14 -4.97 -11.13 7.98
N PHE A 15 -4.66 -9.98 8.58
CA PHE A 15 -5.67 -9.02 9.03
C PHE A 15 -5.19 -7.57 8.93
N ALA A 16 -6.14 -6.64 8.85
CA ALA A 16 -5.93 -5.24 9.20
C ALA A 16 -6.65 -4.91 10.51
N LEU A 17 -6.06 -4.10 11.37
CA LEU A 17 -6.67 -3.77 12.65
C LEU A 17 -7.91 -2.90 12.47
N ASP A 18 -7.80 -1.87 11.62
CA ASP A 18 -8.87 -0.94 11.34
C ASP A 18 -8.85 -0.40 9.90
N TRP A 19 -9.86 0.37 9.51
CA TRP A 19 -9.82 1.17 8.29
C TRP A 19 -8.91 2.37 8.48
N TYR A 20 -8.21 2.78 7.43
CA TYR A 20 -7.42 4.01 7.43
C TYR A 20 -8.32 5.24 7.51
N LYS A 21 -9.40 5.23 6.71
CA LYS A 21 -10.47 6.22 6.71
C LYS A 21 -11.81 5.53 6.53
N ASP A 22 -12.82 6.09 7.19
CA ASP A 22 -14.24 5.83 6.94
C ASP A 22 -14.94 7.19 6.74
N ASN A 23 -15.70 7.69 7.73
CA ASN A 23 -16.23 9.07 7.75
C ASN A 23 -15.22 10.12 8.27
N GLY A 24 -13.93 9.80 8.19
CA GLY A 24 -12.82 10.47 8.88
C GLY A 24 -11.71 9.45 9.16
N TYR A 25 -10.57 9.90 9.67
CA TYR A 25 -9.56 8.98 10.18
C TYR A 25 -10.09 8.25 11.42
N THR A 26 -9.86 6.95 11.50
CA THR A 26 -10.04 6.16 12.73
C THR A 26 -8.95 6.50 13.74
N ASP A 27 -9.05 6.05 14.99
CA ASP A 27 -8.01 6.32 15.99
C ASP A 27 -6.64 5.77 15.58
N ILE A 28 -6.60 4.54 15.05
CA ILE A 28 -5.38 3.94 14.47
C ILE A 28 -4.95 4.73 13.22
N GLY A 29 -5.89 5.13 12.38
CA GLY A 29 -5.63 5.96 11.19
C GLY A 29 -5.01 7.31 11.53
N ASN A 30 -5.49 7.98 12.59
CA ASN A 30 -4.98 9.24 13.11
C ASN A 30 -3.56 9.06 13.64
N ALA A 31 -3.31 8.08 14.50
CA ALA A 31 -1.97 7.83 15.03
C ALA A 31 -0.94 7.55 13.91
N VAL A 32 -1.32 6.76 12.89
CA VAL A 32 -0.47 6.54 11.70
C VAL A 32 -0.26 7.85 10.92
N CYS A 33 -1.32 8.64 10.73
CA CYS A 33 -1.26 9.93 10.02
C CYS A 33 -0.37 10.95 10.74
N ASP A 34 -0.49 11.04 12.06
CA ASP A 34 0.24 11.95 12.94
C ASP A 34 1.74 11.66 12.86
N ILE A 35 2.16 10.40 13.05
CA ILE A 35 3.59 10.04 12.94
C ILE A 35 4.10 10.33 11.52
N LYS A 36 3.37 9.89 10.48
CA LYS A 36 3.83 9.96 9.09
C LYS A 36 3.91 11.39 8.55
N TYR A 37 2.89 12.21 8.83
CA TYR A 37 2.78 13.55 8.26
C TYR A 37 3.06 14.64 9.28
N GLY A 38 2.53 14.53 10.50
CA GLY A 38 2.76 15.50 11.57
C GLY A 38 4.21 15.54 12.02
N TYR A 39 4.79 14.38 12.36
CA TYR A 39 6.15 14.28 12.87
C TYR A 39 7.18 14.22 11.73
N ILE A 40 7.16 13.15 10.93
CA ILE A 40 8.25 12.86 9.97
C ILE A 40 8.29 13.87 8.82
N LYS A 41 7.14 14.19 8.22
CA LYS A 41 7.10 15.07 7.03
C LYS A 41 7.14 16.55 7.37
N ASN A 42 6.35 16.97 8.36
CA ASN A 42 6.12 18.38 8.62
C ASN A 42 6.87 18.91 9.86
N GLY A 43 7.37 18.04 10.76
CA GLY A 43 8.07 18.46 11.98
C GLY A 43 7.21 19.26 12.96
N VAL A 44 5.89 19.04 12.94
CA VAL A 44 4.89 19.80 13.72
C VAL A 44 4.58 19.13 15.06
N LEU A 45 4.74 17.81 15.16
CA LEU A 45 4.52 17.07 16.41
C LEU A 45 5.78 17.05 17.27
N SER A 46 5.58 17.06 18.59
CA SER A 46 6.67 16.85 19.55
C SER A 46 7.11 15.38 19.60
N ASP A 47 8.30 15.13 20.14
CA ASP A 47 8.79 13.77 20.41
C ASP A 47 7.87 13.02 21.40
N GLU A 48 7.23 13.75 22.33
CA GLU A 48 6.30 13.19 23.30
C GLU A 48 5.01 12.71 22.61
N ASP A 49 4.41 13.54 21.76
CA ASP A 49 3.20 13.17 21.01
C ASP A 49 3.46 11.99 20.06
N MET A 50 4.62 11.99 19.40
CA MET A 50 5.07 10.87 18.57
C MET A 50 5.22 9.59 19.38
N SER A 51 5.85 9.66 20.56
CA SER A 51 6.03 8.51 21.45
C SER A 51 4.67 7.96 21.93
N GLN A 52 3.74 8.83 22.32
CA GLN A 52 2.38 8.43 22.71
C GLN A 52 1.63 7.73 21.57
N ALA A 53 1.75 8.24 20.34
CA ALA A 53 1.16 7.61 19.16
C ALA A 53 1.77 6.23 18.88
N ILE A 54 3.10 6.08 19.02
CA ILE A 54 3.76 4.78 18.89
C ILE A 54 3.30 3.81 19.98
N ASP A 55 3.27 4.23 21.24
CA ASP A 55 2.84 3.39 22.36
C ASP A 55 1.40 2.91 22.18
N TYR A 56 0.52 3.79 21.71
CA TYR A 56 -0.84 3.43 21.34
C TYR A 56 -0.87 2.33 20.25
N LEU A 57 -0.14 2.52 19.15
CA LEU A 57 -0.09 1.53 18.05
C LEU A 57 0.55 0.20 18.47
N VAL A 58 1.60 0.25 19.31
CA VAL A 58 2.24 -0.93 19.90
C VAL A 58 1.23 -1.70 20.75
N ALA A 59 0.46 -1.03 21.60
CA ALA A 59 -0.57 -1.66 22.42
C ALA A 59 -1.62 -2.40 21.56
N GLN A 60 -1.97 -1.86 20.39
CA GLN A 60 -2.87 -2.55 19.45
C GLN A 60 -2.25 -3.80 18.81
N LEU A 61 -0.92 -3.85 18.67
CA LEU A 61 -0.19 -4.97 18.05
C LEU A 61 0.19 -6.08 19.04
N ILE A 62 0.30 -5.79 20.34
CA ILE A 62 0.67 -6.76 21.39
C ILE A 62 -0.11 -8.08 21.31
N PRO A 63 -1.45 -8.10 21.11
CA PRO A 63 -2.22 -9.35 21.02
C PRO A 63 -1.74 -10.31 19.92
N PHE A 64 -1.06 -9.79 18.90
CA PHE A 64 -0.58 -10.55 17.73
C PHE A 64 0.85 -11.02 17.85
N VAL A 65 1.56 -10.65 18.92
CA VAL A 65 2.95 -11.06 19.15
C VAL A 65 3.05 -12.45 19.77
N ASN A 66 1.96 -12.91 20.39
CA ASN A 66 1.88 -14.25 20.97
C ASN A 66 2.17 -15.32 19.91
N ASN A 67 3.01 -16.29 20.28
CA ASN A 67 3.44 -17.39 19.42
C ASN A 67 4.25 -16.97 18.18
N CYS A 68 4.93 -15.82 18.19
CA CYS A 68 5.89 -15.45 17.14
C CYS A 68 7.32 -15.64 17.65
N ASP A 69 8.23 -16.01 16.75
CA ASP A 69 9.67 -16.11 17.04
C ASP A 69 10.40 -14.82 16.68
N ILE A 70 9.91 -14.11 15.64
CA ILE A 70 10.50 -12.88 15.13
C ILE A 70 9.43 -11.90 14.61
N ILE A 71 9.71 -10.61 14.75
CA ILE A 71 8.93 -9.50 14.21
C ILE A 71 9.71 -8.88 13.05
N LEU A 72 9.07 -8.76 11.89
CA LEU A 72 9.63 -8.16 10.70
C LEU A 72 8.68 -7.05 10.22
N PRO A 73 9.12 -5.79 10.11
CA PRO A 73 8.32 -4.79 9.38
C PRO A 73 8.35 -5.10 7.88
N ILE A 74 7.27 -4.78 7.17
CA ILE A 74 7.27 -4.78 5.70
C ILE A 74 8.38 -3.82 5.21
N PRO A 75 9.29 -4.28 4.34
CA PRO A 75 10.43 -3.47 3.95
C PRO A 75 10.00 -2.35 3.00
N SER A 76 10.45 -1.14 3.33
CA SER A 76 10.42 0.02 2.44
C SER A 76 11.75 0.10 1.69
N PHE A 77 11.81 0.82 0.56
CA PHE A 77 13.07 1.02 -0.15
C PHE A 77 14.09 1.64 0.79
N ASN A 78 15.22 0.96 0.93
CA ASN A 78 16.24 1.24 1.93
C ASN A 78 17.59 1.34 1.23
N PRO A 79 17.97 2.52 0.69
CA PRO A 79 19.22 2.59 -0.06
C PRO A 79 20.46 2.29 0.79
N LYS A 80 20.53 2.63 2.10
CA LYS A 80 21.58 2.16 3.05
C LYS A 80 21.19 2.40 4.53
N HIS A 81 20.84 1.39 5.31
CA HIS A 81 20.87 1.54 6.79
C HIS A 81 22.26 1.08 7.30
N LYS A 82 23.11 1.72 8.13
CA LYS A 82 23.07 2.75 9.21
C LYS A 82 22.43 4.14 8.96
N HIS A 83 21.10 4.12 8.91
CA HIS A 83 20.18 5.26 9.02
C HIS A 83 19.84 6.07 7.75
N ASN A 84 20.06 5.51 6.56
CA ASN A 84 19.38 5.85 5.29
C ASN A 84 19.84 7.16 4.58
N PRO A 85 20.93 7.16 3.78
CA PRO A 85 21.62 8.35 3.28
C PRO A 85 20.92 9.11 2.14
N SER A 86 19.63 8.85 1.93
CA SER A 86 18.70 9.79 1.30
C SER A 86 17.23 9.58 1.75
N GLY A 87 16.95 8.74 2.75
CA GLY A 87 15.62 8.11 2.87
C GLY A 87 14.97 8.24 4.25
N GLU A 88 13.69 8.57 4.23
CA GLU A 88 12.85 8.85 5.38
C GLU A 88 12.83 7.68 6.39
N LEU A 89 12.86 8.03 7.68
CA LEU A 89 12.47 7.13 8.76
C LEU A 89 11.07 6.60 8.45
N LYS A 90 10.88 5.28 8.46
CA LYS A 90 9.56 4.69 8.23
C LYS A 90 8.98 4.25 9.56
N ILE A 91 7.73 4.63 9.79
CA ILE A 91 7.02 4.43 11.05
C ILE A 91 7.11 2.98 11.53
N MET A 92 7.04 2.02 10.59
CA MET A 92 7.02 0.59 10.92
C MET A 92 8.32 0.08 11.54
N TYR A 93 9.46 0.73 11.28
CA TYR A 93 10.72 0.35 11.91
C TYR A 93 10.74 0.78 13.38
N MET A 94 10.28 2.01 13.67
CA MET A 94 10.13 2.51 15.05
C MET A 94 9.11 1.66 15.83
N ILE A 95 7.96 1.38 15.22
CA ILE A 95 6.92 0.54 15.83
C ILE A 95 7.45 -0.89 16.06
N ALA A 96 8.21 -1.46 15.13
CA ALA A 96 8.81 -2.79 15.32
C ALA A 96 9.80 -2.80 16.50
N GLU A 97 10.70 -1.82 16.61
CA GLU A 97 11.64 -1.68 17.72
C GLU A 97 10.93 -1.58 19.08
N CYS A 98 9.93 -0.70 19.18
CA CYS A 98 9.14 -0.54 20.39
C CYS A 98 8.35 -1.82 20.71
N LEU A 99 7.71 -2.44 19.71
CA LEU A 99 6.97 -3.70 19.88
C LEU A 99 7.88 -4.83 20.35
N GLY A 100 9.08 -4.97 19.78
CA GLY A 100 10.09 -5.94 20.20
C GLY A 100 10.52 -5.70 21.65
N SER A 101 10.76 -4.45 22.02
CA SER A 101 11.14 -4.05 23.38
C SER A 101 10.03 -4.35 24.40
N SER A 102 8.77 -4.01 24.08
CA SER A 102 7.62 -4.23 24.97
C SER A 102 7.22 -5.72 25.09
N SER A 103 7.51 -6.53 24.09
CA SER A 103 7.12 -7.95 24.05
C SER A 103 8.26 -8.93 24.35
N GLY A 104 9.51 -8.46 24.39
CA GLY A 104 10.71 -9.29 24.50
C GLY A 104 11.01 -10.14 23.25
N LYS A 105 10.43 -9.80 22.09
CA LYS A 105 10.64 -10.52 20.83
C LYS A 105 11.75 -9.92 19.99
N ILE A 106 12.39 -10.79 19.20
CA ILE A 106 13.44 -10.40 18.27
C ILE A 106 12.83 -9.60 17.12
N VAL A 107 13.49 -8.51 16.77
CA VAL A 107 13.22 -7.69 15.59
C VAL A 107 14.47 -7.72 14.71
N ASP A 108 14.31 -8.02 13.42
CA ASP A 108 15.45 -8.06 12.49
C ASP A 108 15.10 -7.39 11.14
N PHE A 109 15.71 -6.25 10.88
CA PHE A 109 15.51 -5.49 9.66
C PHE A 109 16.32 -5.99 8.46
N SER A 110 17.18 -6.99 8.67
CA SER A 110 18.10 -7.50 7.67
C SER A 110 17.59 -8.76 6.95
N VAL A 111 16.48 -9.35 7.43
CA VAL A 111 15.88 -10.57 6.86
C VAL A 111 15.10 -10.28 5.59
N LEU A 112 14.40 -9.14 5.53
CA LEU A 112 13.59 -8.73 4.39
C LEU A 112 14.01 -7.36 3.90
N GLU A 113 14.20 -7.24 2.59
CA GLU A 113 14.69 -6.01 1.97
C GLU A 113 13.92 -5.71 0.69
N LYS A 114 13.65 -4.42 0.46
CA LYS A 114 13.15 -3.90 -0.79
C LYS A 114 14.29 -3.23 -1.55
N ILE A 115 14.70 -3.83 -2.66
CA ILE A 115 15.92 -3.47 -3.39
C ILE A 115 15.70 -2.47 -4.53
N SER A 116 14.44 -2.14 -4.86
CA SER A 116 14.13 -1.15 -5.89
C SER A 116 13.59 0.16 -5.32
N PRO A 117 13.87 1.32 -5.94
CA PRO A 117 13.39 2.63 -5.49
C PRO A 117 11.87 2.83 -5.67
N ASN A 118 11.21 1.98 -6.46
CA ASN A 118 9.81 2.12 -6.88
C ASN A 118 8.86 2.21 -5.69
N GLN A 119 8.16 3.32 -5.47
CA GLN A 119 7.17 3.38 -4.38
C GLN A 119 5.82 2.84 -4.85
N ALA A 120 5.08 2.15 -3.97
CA ALA A 120 3.77 1.59 -4.30
C ALA A 120 2.73 2.64 -4.76
N LYS A 121 2.93 3.90 -4.37
CA LYS A 121 2.10 5.05 -4.75
C LYS A 121 2.46 5.63 -6.13
N ASP A 122 3.70 5.45 -6.58
CA ASP A 122 4.24 6.11 -7.79
C ASP A 122 4.52 5.10 -8.92
N SER A 123 4.47 3.80 -8.64
CA SER A 123 4.90 2.77 -9.60
C SER A 123 4.21 1.43 -9.36
N GLN A 124 4.09 0.62 -10.43
CA GLN A 124 3.71 -0.78 -10.29
C GLN A 124 4.89 -1.57 -9.69
N LEU A 125 4.65 -2.16 -8.52
CA LEU A 125 5.61 -3.04 -7.86
C LEU A 125 5.64 -4.43 -8.51
N SER A 126 6.78 -5.09 -8.41
CA SER A 126 7.04 -6.43 -8.90
C SER A 126 7.61 -7.33 -7.80
N ALA A 127 7.49 -8.65 -7.97
CA ALA A 127 8.06 -9.60 -7.02
C ALA A 127 9.60 -9.53 -6.94
N SER A 128 10.28 -9.06 -7.99
CA SER A 128 11.73 -8.84 -8.01
C SER A 128 12.19 -7.65 -7.18
N ASP A 129 11.27 -6.79 -6.72
CA ASP A 129 11.60 -5.67 -5.86
C ASP A 129 11.98 -6.10 -4.44
N TYR A 130 11.72 -7.35 -4.07
CA TYR A 130 11.84 -7.87 -2.71
C TYR A 130 12.75 -9.09 -2.65
N VAL A 131 13.64 -9.11 -1.65
CA VAL A 131 14.54 -10.23 -1.36
C VAL A 131 14.48 -10.59 0.12
N SER A 132 14.83 -11.85 0.42
CA SER A 132 14.88 -12.34 1.78
C SER A 132 16.10 -13.23 2.03
N LYS A 133 16.52 -13.30 3.29
CA LYS A 133 17.56 -14.22 3.76
C LYS A 133 16.94 -15.49 4.37
N VAL A 134 17.76 -16.53 4.41
CA VAL A 134 17.43 -17.75 5.14
C VAL A 134 17.40 -17.43 6.64
N LEU A 135 16.29 -17.76 7.28
CA LEU A 135 16.09 -17.62 8.71
C LEU A 135 16.86 -18.72 9.45
N PRO A 136 17.34 -18.46 10.68
CA PRO A 136 17.88 -19.51 11.53
C PRO A 136 16.83 -20.61 11.79
N ASN A 137 17.25 -21.86 11.87
CA ASN A 137 16.35 -23.03 12.01
C ASN A 137 15.38 -22.97 13.22
N HIS A 138 15.69 -22.17 14.24
CA HIS A 138 14.82 -22.01 15.41
C HIS A 138 13.69 -21.00 15.18
N ILE A 139 13.74 -20.20 14.11
CA ILE A 139 12.72 -19.23 13.73
C ILE A 139 11.76 -19.89 12.73
N ASN A 140 10.55 -20.19 13.18
CA ASN A 140 9.53 -20.86 12.37
C ASN A 140 8.22 -20.06 12.29
N LYS A 141 8.03 -19.05 13.14
CA LYS A 141 6.83 -18.22 13.20
C LYS A 141 7.18 -16.74 13.08
N VAL A 142 6.72 -16.12 12.01
CA VAL A 142 7.04 -14.73 11.66
C VAL A 142 5.80 -13.86 11.79
N LEU A 143 5.93 -12.75 12.52
CA LEU A 143 4.97 -11.65 12.48
C LEU A 143 5.47 -10.57 11.50
N LEU A 144 4.75 -10.37 10.41
CA LEU A 144 4.93 -9.26 9.48
C LEU A 144 3.98 -8.12 9.82
N ILE A 145 4.51 -6.92 9.99
CA ILE A 145 3.71 -5.72 10.30
C ILE A 145 3.81 -4.65 9.20
N ASP A 146 2.69 -4.01 8.89
CA ASP A 146 2.58 -2.96 7.86
C ASP A 146 1.77 -1.74 8.34
N ASP A 147 2.02 -0.55 7.78
CA ASP A 147 1.28 0.67 8.17
C ASP A 147 -0.09 0.73 7.50
N LEU A 148 -0.14 0.46 6.19
CA LEU A 148 -1.32 0.62 5.36
C LEU A 148 -1.45 -0.48 4.31
N PHE A 149 -2.44 -1.33 4.50
CA PHE A 149 -2.87 -2.30 3.50
C PHE A 149 -3.70 -1.63 2.39
N GLY A 150 -3.17 -1.67 1.17
CA GLY A 150 -3.90 -1.28 -0.04
C GLY A 150 -4.58 -2.49 -0.71
N GLU A 151 -4.00 -2.94 -1.83
CA GLU A 151 -4.51 -4.06 -2.65
C GLU A 151 -3.78 -5.38 -2.39
N GLY A 152 -2.86 -5.41 -1.42
CA GLY A 152 -2.11 -6.59 -1.04
C GLY A 152 -0.86 -6.90 -1.87
N ASN A 153 -0.52 -6.14 -2.91
CA ASN A 153 0.69 -6.39 -3.72
C ASN A 153 1.96 -6.44 -2.87
N THR A 154 2.20 -5.42 -2.03
CA THR A 154 3.36 -5.35 -1.14
C THR A 154 3.43 -6.55 -0.20
N ALA A 155 2.32 -6.89 0.46
CA ALA A 155 2.22 -8.01 1.37
C ALA A 155 2.54 -9.33 0.65
N ASN A 156 1.87 -9.59 -0.48
CA ASN A 156 2.06 -10.82 -1.26
C ASN A 156 3.50 -10.96 -1.77
N TYR A 157 4.10 -9.90 -2.33
CA TYR A 157 5.48 -9.99 -2.81
C TYR A 157 6.50 -10.18 -1.67
N THR A 158 6.28 -9.53 -0.53
CA THR A 158 7.15 -9.68 0.64
C THR A 158 7.08 -11.10 1.21
N ILE A 159 5.86 -11.63 1.40
CA ILE A 159 5.65 -12.99 1.90
C ILE A 159 6.17 -14.03 0.91
N SER A 160 5.98 -13.81 -0.39
CA SER A 160 6.57 -14.64 -1.45
C SER A 160 8.08 -14.71 -1.33
N ALA A 161 8.75 -13.57 -1.18
CA ALA A 161 10.21 -13.52 -1.05
C ALA A 161 10.67 -14.29 0.19
N LEU A 162 9.98 -14.12 1.32
CA LEU A 162 10.28 -14.80 2.57
C LEU A 162 10.10 -16.33 2.47
N LYS A 163 8.92 -16.80 2.02
CA LYS A 163 8.60 -18.23 1.93
C LYS A 163 9.39 -18.96 0.83
N ARG A 164 9.86 -18.25 -0.21
CA ARG A 164 10.70 -18.85 -1.26
C ARG A 164 12.00 -19.43 -0.70
N VAL A 165 12.62 -18.75 0.26
CA VAL A 165 13.87 -19.19 0.89
C VAL A 165 13.66 -19.87 2.24
N ASN A 166 12.46 -19.72 2.83
CA ASN A 166 12.06 -20.33 4.09
C ASN A 166 10.69 -21.05 3.95
N PRO A 167 10.59 -22.20 3.26
CA PRO A 167 9.31 -22.76 2.82
C PRO A 167 8.39 -23.25 3.96
N ASN A 168 8.93 -23.56 5.13
CA ASN A 168 8.19 -24.19 6.23
C ASN A 168 7.78 -23.22 7.35
N ILE A 169 8.02 -21.92 7.17
CA ILE A 169 7.63 -20.95 8.19
C ILE A 169 6.12 -20.69 8.14
N TRP A 170 5.59 -20.38 9.30
CA TRP A 170 4.26 -19.86 9.49
C TRP A 170 4.32 -18.32 9.55
N VAL A 171 3.46 -17.64 8.80
CA VAL A 171 3.47 -16.19 8.64
C VAL A 171 2.13 -15.59 9.05
N ARG A 172 2.17 -14.73 10.06
CA ARG A 172 1.08 -13.79 10.40
C ARG A 172 1.38 -12.44 9.79
N PHE A 173 0.47 -11.93 8.98
CA PHE A 173 0.51 -10.58 8.45
C PHE A 173 -0.52 -9.69 9.17
N VAL A 174 -0.06 -8.58 9.73
CA VAL A 174 -0.91 -7.58 10.38
C VAL A 174 -0.63 -6.21 9.81
N SER A 175 -1.62 -5.58 9.21
CA SER A 175 -1.53 -4.15 8.89
C SER A 175 -2.26 -3.33 9.95
N LEU A 176 -1.68 -2.21 10.37
CA LEU A 176 -2.36 -1.28 11.28
C LEU A 176 -3.67 -0.79 10.66
N THR A 177 -3.63 -0.40 9.39
CA THR A 177 -4.80 0.15 8.71
C THR A 177 -5.03 -0.48 7.34
N LYS A 178 -6.29 -0.57 6.90
CA LYS A 178 -6.66 -0.92 5.53
C LYS A 178 -7.26 0.28 4.83
N ASN A 179 -6.83 0.55 3.61
CA ASN A 179 -7.56 1.48 2.77
C ASN A 179 -8.82 0.79 2.22
N GLN A 180 -9.99 1.34 2.52
CA GLN A 180 -11.29 0.80 2.09
C GLN A 180 -11.38 0.59 0.57
N TYR A 181 -10.65 1.39 -0.20
CA TYR A 181 -10.71 1.37 -1.65
C TYR A 181 -9.43 0.87 -2.32
N GLY A 182 -8.59 0.16 -1.55
CA GLY A 182 -7.42 -0.51 -2.10
C GLY A 182 -6.18 0.38 -2.25
N GLY A 183 -6.25 1.69 -1.97
CA GLY A 183 -5.05 2.51 -1.92
C GLY A 183 -5.25 3.97 -2.28
N ILE A 184 -4.12 4.67 -2.39
CA ILE A 184 -4.01 6.00 -3.00
C ILE A 184 -4.13 5.83 -4.52
N SER A 185 -4.55 6.87 -5.24
CA SER A 185 -4.51 6.86 -6.70
C SER A 185 -3.14 6.44 -7.22
N LYS A 186 -3.13 5.67 -8.31
CA LYS A 186 -1.91 5.25 -9.00
C LYS A 186 -1.92 5.79 -10.41
N GLN A 187 -0.74 6.10 -10.94
CA GLN A 187 -0.59 6.45 -12.34
C GLN A 187 -0.76 5.21 -13.23
N TYR A 188 -1.55 5.35 -14.28
CA TYR A 188 -1.74 4.33 -15.30
C TYR A 188 -1.71 4.94 -16.70
N ASP A 189 -1.04 4.22 -17.61
CA ASP A 189 -1.17 4.43 -19.04
C ASP A 189 -2.56 4.02 -19.51
N CYS A 190 -3.34 5.01 -19.90
CA CYS A 190 -4.69 4.86 -20.39
C CYS A 190 -4.73 5.06 -21.91
N ARG A 191 -5.62 4.32 -22.57
CA ARG A 191 -5.91 4.45 -24.00
C ARG A 191 -7.40 4.52 -24.22
N ILE A 192 -7.81 5.15 -25.31
CA ILE A 192 -9.23 5.27 -25.67
C ILE A 192 -9.76 3.87 -26.02
N SER A 193 -10.87 3.48 -25.39
CA SER A 193 -11.54 2.23 -25.76
C SER A 193 -12.00 2.29 -27.21
N LYS A 194 -11.79 1.23 -27.99
CA LYS A 194 -12.30 1.15 -29.37
C LYS A 194 -13.81 0.89 -29.43
N TYR A 195 -14.38 0.45 -28.32
CA TYR A 195 -15.78 0.06 -28.18
C TYR A 195 -16.43 0.95 -27.12
N ASP A 196 -17.62 1.49 -27.42
CA ASP A 196 -18.42 2.31 -26.50
C ASP A 196 -17.58 3.41 -25.83
N SER A 197 -16.83 4.13 -26.66
CA SER A 197 -15.79 5.07 -26.26
C SER A 197 -16.34 6.41 -25.76
N TYR A 198 -17.60 6.73 -26.05
CA TYR A 198 -18.20 8.02 -25.74
C TYR A 198 -19.57 7.85 -25.09
N TYR A 199 -19.83 8.65 -24.07
CA TYR A 199 -21.02 8.57 -23.24
C TYR A 199 -21.50 9.98 -22.90
N ILE A 200 -22.81 10.19 -22.87
CA ILE A 200 -23.43 11.39 -22.30
C ILE A 200 -24.40 10.91 -21.22
N ASN A 201 -24.27 11.43 -20.00
CA ASN A 201 -25.20 11.08 -18.92
C ASN A 201 -26.54 11.82 -19.04
N ASP A 202 -27.51 11.47 -18.20
CA ASP A 202 -28.85 12.09 -18.20
C ASP A 202 -28.83 13.60 -17.93
N ASN A 203 -27.75 14.12 -17.33
CA ASN A 203 -27.54 15.54 -17.06
C ASN A 203 -26.82 16.26 -18.22
N GLY A 204 -26.53 15.59 -19.33
CA GLY A 204 -25.82 16.14 -20.47
C GLY A 204 -24.29 16.18 -20.33
N ASN A 205 -23.71 15.62 -19.26
CA ASN A 205 -22.27 15.61 -19.09
C ASN A 205 -21.65 14.49 -19.94
N GLU A 206 -20.71 14.90 -20.78
CA GLU A 206 -19.97 14.01 -21.65
C GLU A 206 -18.87 13.26 -20.88
N ALA A 207 -18.56 12.05 -21.35
CA ALA A 207 -17.44 11.26 -20.91
C ALA A 207 -16.85 10.43 -22.04
N VAL A 208 -15.54 10.18 -21.97
CA VAL A 208 -14.84 9.22 -22.81
C VAL A 208 -14.44 8.01 -21.98
N ASN A 209 -14.69 6.81 -22.50
CA ASN A 209 -14.30 5.54 -21.89
C ASN A 209 -12.85 5.20 -22.28
N LEU A 210 -12.01 5.06 -21.27
CA LEU A 210 -10.62 4.69 -21.38
C LEU A 210 -10.43 3.28 -20.83
N TYR A 211 -9.40 2.59 -21.32
CA TYR A 211 -8.93 1.36 -20.71
C TYR A 211 -7.47 1.48 -20.27
N PHE A 212 -7.12 0.77 -19.22
CA PHE A 212 -5.76 0.65 -18.69
C PHE A 212 -5.50 -0.79 -18.26
N TYR A 213 -4.24 -1.16 -18.06
CA TYR A 213 -3.88 -2.49 -17.58
C TYR A 213 -3.45 -2.47 -16.12
N LYS A 214 -4.07 -3.34 -15.33
CA LYS A 214 -3.71 -3.58 -13.94
C LYS A 214 -3.46 -5.07 -13.74
N ASN A 215 -2.23 -5.45 -13.38
CA ASN A 215 -1.82 -6.85 -13.21
C ASN A 215 -2.22 -7.71 -14.44
N ASP A 216 -1.88 -7.23 -15.63
CA ASP A 216 -2.19 -7.84 -16.93
C ASP A 216 -3.68 -7.98 -17.28
N LYS A 217 -4.57 -7.38 -16.49
CA LYS A 217 -6.01 -7.33 -16.77
C LYS A 217 -6.41 -5.95 -17.27
N ALA A 218 -7.19 -5.93 -18.35
CA ALA A 218 -7.79 -4.70 -18.86
C ALA A 218 -8.91 -4.24 -17.91
N GLU A 219 -8.82 -2.99 -17.48
CA GLU A 219 -9.78 -2.30 -16.63
C GLU A 219 -10.27 -1.04 -17.36
N HIS A 220 -11.44 -0.52 -16.96
CA HIS A 220 -12.08 0.60 -17.63
C HIS A 220 -12.33 1.76 -16.67
N VAL A 221 -12.17 2.99 -17.18
CA VAL A 221 -12.42 4.23 -16.45
C VAL A 221 -13.02 5.27 -17.38
N LYS A 222 -13.81 6.20 -16.84
CA LYS A 222 -14.35 7.33 -17.59
C LYS A 222 -13.59 8.60 -17.24
N ILE A 223 -13.19 9.37 -18.25
CA ILE A 223 -12.84 10.78 -18.10
C ILE A 223 -14.07 11.62 -18.44
N TRP A 224 -14.44 12.54 -17.55
CA TRP A 224 -15.61 13.41 -17.69
C TRP A 224 -15.22 14.79 -18.23
N ALA A 225 -16.19 15.50 -18.81
CA ALA A 225 -16.01 16.79 -19.46
C ALA A 225 -15.42 17.91 -18.58
N ASP A 226 -15.52 17.77 -17.26
CA ASP A 226 -15.00 18.70 -16.26
C ASP A 226 -13.50 18.49 -15.96
N HIS A 227 -12.91 17.38 -16.41
CA HIS A 227 -11.48 17.13 -16.24
C HIS A 227 -10.62 17.96 -17.20
N SER A 228 -9.50 18.51 -16.73
CA SER A 228 -8.64 19.43 -17.50
C SER A 228 -8.18 18.83 -18.85
N GLN A 229 -7.76 17.56 -18.86
CA GLN A 229 -7.33 16.83 -20.06
C GLN A 229 -8.46 16.28 -20.94
N PHE A 230 -9.74 16.50 -20.62
CA PHE A 230 -10.84 15.91 -21.39
C PHE A 230 -10.83 16.32 -22.86
N GLN A 231 -10.55 17.58 -23.17
CA GLN A 231 -10.55 18.08 -24.56
C GLN A 231 -9.46 17.40 -25.41
N ASP A 232 -8.28 17.13 -24.83
CA ASP A 232 -7.20 16.43 -25.52
C ASP A 232 -7.57 14.98 -25.82
N VAL A 233 -8.22 14.31 -24.86
CA VAL A 233 -8.73 12.95 -25.04
C VAL A 233 -9.84 12.93 -26.09
N LYS A 234 -10.77 13.89 -26.05
CA LYS A 234 -11.86 14.01 -27.02
C LYS A 234 -11.34 14.26 -28.44
N GLN A 235 -10.34 15.14 -28.59
CA GLN A 235 -9.70 15.38 -29.88
C GLN A 235 -9.02 14.12 -30.44
N ALA A 236 -8.38 13.32 -29.59
CA ALA A 236 -7.79 12.05 -30.01
C ALA A 236 -8.87 11.02 -30.40
N LEU A 237 -10.01 11.01 -29.70
CA LEU A 237 -11.17 10.19 -30.09
C LEU A 237 -11.72 10.62 -31.46
N ASP A 238 -11.95 11.92 -31.66
CA ASP A 238 -12.50 12.48 -32.90
C ASP A 238 -11.58 12.23 -34.11
N SER A 239 -10.26 12.28 -33.88
CA SER A 239 -9.25 11.97 -34.89
C SER A 239 -8.95 10.46 -35.04
N LYS A 240 -9.63 9.60 -34.27
CA LYS A 240 -9.46 8.13 -34.25
C LYS A 240 -8.05 7.68 -33.86
N ASP A 241 -7.33 8.48 -33.08
CA ASP A 241 -6.01 8.14 -32.55
C ASP A 241 -6.11 7.26 -31.29
N PHE A 242 -6.61 6.03 -31.47
CA PHE A 242 -6.82 5.08 -30.38
C PHE A 242 -5.53 4.54 -29.74
N ASN A 243 -4.36 4.81 -30.35
CA ASN A 243 -3.07 4.35 -29.85
C ASN A 243 -2.41 5.37 -28.92
N ARG A 244 -2.91 6.62 -28.89
CA ARG A 244 -2.43 7.66 -27.99
C ARG A 244 -2.55 7.22 -26.54
N ILE A 245 -1.46 7.45 -25.80
CA ILE A 245 -1.37 7.13 -24.37
C ILE A 245 -1.62 8.42 -23.60
N PHE A 246 -2.46 8.31 -22.56
CA PHE A 246 -2.73 9.35 -21.59
C PHE A 246 -2.40 8.80 -20.21
N GLU A 247 -1.66 9.57 -19.42
CA GLU A 247 -1.28 9.15 -18.07
C GLU A 247 -2.26 9.77 -17.07
N PHE A 248 -2.96 8.93 -16.29
CA PHE A 248 -3.93 9.37 -15.29
C PHE A 248 -3.68 8.74 -13.93
N SER A 249 -3.84 9.57 -12.89
CA SER A 249 -3.99 9.09 -11.52
C SER A 249 -5.38 8.50 -11.34
N ILE A 250 -5.47 7.18 -11.18
CA ILE A 250 -6.74 6.45 -11.03
C ILE A 250 -6.82 5.79 -9.66
N TYR A 251 -7.99 5.88 -9.03
CA TYR A 251 -8.32 5.20 -7.80
C TYR A 251 -9.68 4.50 -7.91
N LYS A 252 -9.97 3.62 -6.96
CA LYS A 252 -11.28 2.99 -6.83
C LYS A 252 -12.11 3.79 -5.83
N ASN A 253 -13.35 4.12 -6.14
CA ASN A 253 -14.22 4.86 -5.23
C ASN A 253 -14.98 3.94 -4.26
N GLN A 254 -15.82 4.54 -3.41
CA GLN A 254 -16.62 3.81 -2.41
C GLN A 254 -17.56 2.77 -3.02
N ASN A 255 -18.02 3.02 -4.25
CA ASN A 255 -18.89 2.14 -5.00
C ASN A 255 -18.13 1.09 -5.82
N LYS A 256 -16.81 0.94 -5.59
CA LYS A 256 -15.93 0.01 -6.30
C LYS A 256 -15.80 0.29 -7.80
N TYR A 257 -16.04 1.52 -8.24
CA TYR A 257 -15.78 1.96 -9.62
C TYR A 257 -14.44 2.66 -9.73
N TRP A 258 -13.75 2.49 -10.84
CA TRP A 258 -12.54 3.26 -11.15
C TRP A 258 -12.91 4.71 -11.47
N GLN A 259 -12.12 5.64 -10.94
CA GLN A 259 -12.24 7.07 -11.15
C GLN A 259 -10.87 7.69 -11.36
N ILE A 260 -10.80 8.65 -12.26
CA ILE A 260 -9.64 9.54 -12.40
C ILE A 260 -9.72 10.56 -11.25
N VAL A 261 -8.58 10.88 -10.65
CA VAL A 261 -8.47 11.97 -9.68
C VAL A 261 -8.75 13.27 -10.41
N ASN A 262 -9.76 14.02 -9.95
CA ASN A 262 -10.04 15.33 -10.51
C ASN A 262 -8.96 16.33 -10.09
N ASP A 263 -8.58 17.17 -11.04
CA ASP A 263 -7.60 18.25 -10.87
C ASP A 263 -8.22 19.50 -10.23
#